data_AF-A0A5S4VYP4-F1
#
_entry.id   AF-A0A5S4VYP4-F1
#
_cell.length_a   1.000
_cell.length_b   1.000
_cell.length_c   1.000
_cell.angle_alpha   90.00
_cell.angle_beta   90.00
_cell.angle_gamma   90.00
#
_symmetry.space_group_name_H-M   'P 1'
#
loop_
_entity.id
_entity.type
_entity.pdbx_description
1 polymer ?
#
loop_
_entity_poly.entity_id
_entity_poly.type
_entity_poly.pdbx_seq_one_letter_code
_entity_poly.pdbx_strand_id
1 'polypeptide(L)'
;MTLDRLTELAAQSDGILYVMAVLLLIALTVIIDRFWYLGRTVRRGKRVTRIVAQFAHLDRKTLADLVEKSPRLPHRALLEVPLQHPELKDPHRLSELLEEAILWQAPKLDSRLWMLDTIVTLAPLLGLLGTIAGMVKAFAVLGDAGNAATQITGGVGEALIATACGLLIAIVGLVCFNSLNNWTRLIVHQLETLKISMVNRLDAPRVALGEKRSHGPAIHPVANTGT
;
A
#
# COMPACT_ATOMS: atom_id res chain seq x y z
N MET A 1 34.70 5.07 -13.54
CA MET A 1 34.55 5.95 -12.36
C MET A 1 34.72 5.08 -11.15
N THR A 2 35.93 5.05 -10.60
CA THR A 2 36.37 4.09 -9.59
C THR A 2 35.77 4.43 -8.23
N LEU A 3 35.37 3.39 -7.49
CA LEU A 3 34.86 3.45 -6.11
C LEU A 3 35.75 4.31 -5.20
N ASP A 4 37.05 4.39 -5.50
CA ASP A 4 38.03 5.19 -4.77
C ASP A 4 37.75 6.71 -4.79
N ARG A 5 37.25 7.27 -5.90
CA ARG A 5 36.89 8.70 -5.95
C ARG A 5 35.64 9.02 -5.14
N LEU A 6 34.69 8.09 -5.07
CA LEU A 6 33.50 8.24 -4.23
C LEU A 6 33.85 8.20 -2.75
N THR A 7 34.81 7.36 -2.36
CA THR A 7 35.29 7.28 -0.98
C THR A 7 36.15 8.49 -0.58
N GLU A 8 36.92 9.05 -1.50
CA GLU A 8 37.75 10.25 -1.30
C GLU A 8 36.88 11.53 -1.17
N LEU A 9 35.86 11.67 -2.02
CA LEU A 9 34.82 12.72 -1.91
C LEU A 9 34.01 12.61 -0.61
N ALA A 10 33.67 11.38 -0.19
CA ALA A 10 32.90 11.14 1.03
C ALA A 10 33.71 11.39 2.31
N ALA A 11 35.03 11.17 2.29
CA ALA A 11 35.94 11.55 3.38
C ALA A 11 36.09 13.08 3.48
N GLN A 12 36.07 13.81 2.36
CA GLN A 12 36.10 15.27 2.35
C GLN A 12 34.77 15.92 2.74
N SER A 13 33.63 15.21 2.69
CA SER A 13 32.31 15.75 3.08
C SER A 13 31.89 15.43 4.52
N ASP A 14 32.83 15.13 5.44
CA ASP A 14 32.56 14.71 6.83
C ASP A 14 31.59 13.51 6.96
N GLY A 15 31.56 12.65 5.93
CA GLY A 15 30.73 11.45 5.92
C GLY A 15 29.25 11.64 5.57
N ILE A 16 28.81 12.85 5.23
CA ILE A 16 27.42 13.13 4.80
C ILE A 16 27.05 12.31 3.55
N LEU A 17 27.98 12.16 2.60
CA LEU A 17 27.77 11.34 1.40
C LEU A 17 27.59 9.84 1.74
N TYR A 18 28.27 9.32 2.77
CA TYR A 18 28.05 7.95 3.24
C TYR A 18 26.66 7.78 3.87
N VAL A 19 26.23 8.77 4.68
CA VAL A 19 24.87 8.77 5.26
C VAL A 19 23.80 8.80 4.16
N MET A 20 23.98 9.62 3.13
CA MET A 20 23.07 9.67 1.99
C MET A 20 23.04 8.37 1.19
N ALA A 21 24.19 7.73 0.98
CA ALA A 21 24.26 6.42 0.32
C ALA A 21 23.54 5.33 1.12
N VAL A 22 23.69 5.31 2.45
CA VAL A 22 22.98 4.39 3.34
C VAL A 22 21.46 4.65 3.29
N LEU A 23 21.03 5.90 3.35
CA LEU A 23 19.61 6.26 3.23
C LEU A 23 19.02 5.84 1.88
N LEU A 24 19.77 5.99 0.79
CA LEU A 24 19.37 5.50 -0.53
C LEU A 24 19.18 3.98 -0.55
N LEU A 25 20.10 3.21 0.05
CA LEU A 25 19.99 1.75 0.13
C LEU A 25 18.77 1.32 0.95
N ILE A 26 18.50 1.99 2.08
CA ILE A 26 17.32 1.74 2.91
C ILE A 26 16.05 2.05 2.11
N ALA A 27 15.98 3.23 1.47
CA ALA A 27 14.84 3.63 0.64
C ALA A 27 14.57 2.61 -0.46
N LEU A 28 15.61 2.20 -1.21
CA LEU A 28 15.47 1.24 -2.30
C LEU A 28 14.98 -0.13 -1.80
N THR A 29 15.52 -0.59 -0.66
CA THR A 29 15.10 -1.85 -0.03
C THR A 29 13.62 -1.81 0.35
N VAL A 30 13.18 -0.71 0.99
CA VAL A 30 11.77 -0.52 1.36
C VAL A 30 10.87 -0.42 0.12
N ILE A 31 11.29 0.33 -0.91
CA ILE A 31 10.54 0.47 -2.16
C ILE A 31 10.35 -0.89 -2.83
N ILE A 32 11.39 -1.70 -2.98
CA ILE A 32 11.30 -3.01 -3.64
C ILE A 32 10.40 -3.97 -2.85
N ASP A 33 10.65 -4.12 -1.54
CA ASP A 33 9.84 -4.97 -0.65
C ASP A 33 8.35 -4.60 -0.71
N ARG A 34 8.06 -3.30 -0.57
CA ARG A 34 6.68 -2.81 -0.55
C ARG A 34 6.03 -2.84 -1.90
N PHE A 35 6.74 -2.53 -2.98
CA PHE A 35 6.18 -2.58 -4.32
C PHE A 35 5.73 -4.01 -4.67
N TRP A 36 6.54 -5.01 -4.32
CA TRP A 36 6.19 -6.42 -4.51
C TRP A 36 5.03 -6.86 -3.60
N TYR A 37 5.09 -6.54 -2.31
CA TYR A 37 4.06 -6.94 -1.35
C TYR A 37 2.69 -6.30 -1.65
N LEU A 38 2.63 -4.97 -1.80
CA LEU A 38 1.38 -4.25 -2.05
C LEU A 38 0.84 -4.53 -3.45
N GLY A 39 1.70 -4.54 -4.47
CA GLY A 39 1.30 -4.83 -5.85
C GLY A 39 0.69 -6.23 -5.98
N ARG A 40 1.29 -7.23 -5.32
CA ARG A 40 0.73 -8.60 -5.25
C ARG A 40 -0.58 -8.64 -4.46
N THR A 41 -0.67 -7.90 -3.36
CA THR A 41 -1.86 -7.85 -2.50
C THR A 41 -3.05 -7.20 -3.21
N VAL A 42 -2.85 -6.06 -3.91
CA VAL A 42 -3.88 -5.39 -4.71
C VAL A 42 -4.43 -6.32 -5.79
N ARG A 43 -3.55 -6.98 -6.56
CA ARG A 43 -3.98 -7.86 -7.67
C ARG A 43 -4.75 -9.08 -7.16
N ARG A 44 -4.27 -9.70 -6.07
CA ARG A 44 -4.92 -10.88 -5.48
C ARG A 44 -6.20 -10.53 -4.74
N GLY A 45 -6.23 -9.40 -4.03
CA GLY A 45 -7.41 -8.86 -3.35
C GLY A 45 -8.56 -8.64 -4.31
N LYS A 46 -8.32 -7.94 -5.42
CA LYS A 46 -9.31 -7.79 -6.51
C LYS A 46 -9.88 -9.12 -7.00
N ARG A 47 -9.06 -10.18 -7.06
CA ARG A 47 -9.52 -11.52 -7.48
C ARG A 47 -10.46 -12.12 -6.44
N VAL A 48 -10.10 -12.04 -5.15
CA VAL A 48 -10.93 -12.55 -4.04
C VAL A 48 -12.26 -11.79 -3.98
N THR A 49 -12.23 -10.45 -3.97
CA THR A 49 -13.46 -9.64 -3.94
C THR A 49 -14.35 -9.94 -5.15
N ARG A 50 -13.77 -10.13 -6.34
CA ARG A 50 -14.53 -10.51 -7.55
C ARG A 50 -15.15 -11.90 -7.43
N ILE A 51 -14.42 -12.89 -6.94
CA ILE A 51 -14.94 -14.26 -6.74
C ILE A 51 -16.12 -14.23 -5.76
N VAL A 52 -15.97 -13.56 -4.62
CA VAL A 52 -17.05 -13.39 -3.64
C VAL A 52 -18.25 -12.67 -4.25
N ALA A 53 -18.01 -11.65 -5.08
CA ALA A 53 -19.07 -10.93 -5.78
C ALA A 53 -19.82 -11.75 -6.85
N GLN A 54 -19.30 -12.91 -7.28
CA GLN A 54 -19.97 -13.78 -8.24
C GLN A 54 -20.96 -14.75 -7.59
N PHE A 55 -20.85 -15.03 -6.29
CA PHE A 55 -21.68 -16.01 -5.59
C PHE A 55 -22.99 -15.42 -5.08
N ALA A 56 -24.15 -15.84 -5.58
CA ALA A 56 -25.45 -15.40 -5.06
C ALA A 56 -25.62 -15.67 -3.55
N HIS A 57 -25.08 -16.79 -3.07
CA HIS A 57 -24.99 -17.13 -1.65
C HIS A 57 -23.59 -17.66 -1.32
N LEU A 58 -23.06 -17.27 -0.16
CA LEU A 58 -21.72 -17.64 0.26
C LEU A 58 -21.76 -18.79 1.27
N ASP A 59 -21.51 -20.01 0.80
CA ASP A 59 -21.44 -21.19 1.65
C ASP A 59 -20.14 -21.25 2.46
N ARG A 60 -20.19 -21.84 3.66
CA ARG A 60 -19.04 -22.00 4.55
C ARG A 60 -17.92 -22.84 3.94
N LYS A 61 -18.25 -23.82 3.10
CA LYS A 61 -17.27 -24.64 2.37
C LYS A 61 -16.48 -23.79 1.36
N THR A 62 -17.16 -22.90 0.65
CA THR A 62 -16.55 -21.96 -0.30
C THR A 62 -15.67 -20.93 0.41
N LEU A 63 -16.09 -20.44 1.58
CA LEU A 63 -15.28 -19.59 2.44
C LEU A 63 -13.99 -20.29 2.90
N ALA A 64 -14.09 -21.54 3.38
CA ALA A 64 -12.93 -22.31 3.82
C ALA A 64 -11.92 -22.54 2.67
N ASP A 65 -12.40 -22.86 1.47
CA ASP A 65 -11.56 -23.02 0.28
C ASP A 65 -10.88 -21.69 -0.14
N LEU A 66 -11.60 -20.56 -0.05
CA LEU A 66 -11.05 -19.22 -0.29
C LEU A 66 -9.97 -18.84 0.74
N VAL A 67 -10.17 -19.21 2.01
CA VAL A 67 -9.22 -19.00 3.11
C VAL A 67 -7.94 -19.80 2.88
N GLU A 68 -8.06 -21.06 2.47
CA GLU A 68 -6.92 -21.95 2.16
C GLU A 68 -6.12 -21.47 0.95
N LYS A 69 -6.80 -21.00 -0.11
CA LYS A 69 -6.18 -20.46 -1.33
C LYS A 69 -5.57 -19.07 -1.16
N SER A 70 -5.83 -18.40 -0.04
CA SER A 70 -5.42 -17.01 0.23
C SER A 70 -4.45 -16.86 1.42
N PRO A 71 -3.35 -17.63 1.50
CA PRO A 71 -2.41 -17.48 2.61
C PRO A 71 -1.74 -16.10 2.56
N ARG A 72 -1.68 -15.44 3.72
CA ARG A 72 -1.00 -14.14 3.94
C ARG A 72 -1.65 -12.91 3.29
N LEU A 73 -2.91 -12.99 2.85
CA LEU A 73 -3.65 -11.80 2.38
C LEU A 73 -4.42 -11.15 3.54
N PRO A 74 -4.52 -9.80 3.61
CA PRO A 74 -5.33 -9.12 4.63
C PRO A 74 -6.83 -9.48 4.51
N HIS A 75 -7.27 -9.80 3.29
CA HIS A 75 -8.63 -10.27 2.98
C HIS A 75 -8.99 -11.57 3.70
N ARG A 76 -8.00 -12.40 4.07
CA ARG A 76 -8.23 -13.66 4.79
C ARG A 76 -8.85 -13.42 6.16
N ALA A 77 -8.43 -12.38 6.87
CA ALA A 77 -8.97 -12.09 8.19
C ALA A 77 -10.48 -11.85 8.16
N LEU A 78 -10.98 -11.17 7.13
CA LEU A 78 -12.42 -10.97 6.93
C LEU A 78 -13.13 -12.29 6.61
N LEU A 79 -12.54 -13.14 5.77
CA LEU A 79 -13.10 -14.45 5.42
C LEU A 79 -13.16 -15.43 6.61
N GLU A 80 -12.30 -15.26 7.62
CA GLU A 80 -12.26 -16.10 8.82
C GLU A 80 -13.34 -15.74 9.84
N VAL A 81 -13.78 -14.47 9.91
CA VAL A 81 -14.76 -14.00 10.92
C VAL A 81 -16.05 -14.85 10.92
N PRO A 82 -16.73 -15.13 9.78
CA PRO A 82 -17.94 -15.95 9.80
C PRO A 82 -17.68 -17.44 10.04
N LEU A 83 -16.43 -17.91 9.87
CA LEU A 83 -16.05 -19.29 10.17
C LEU A 83 -15.78 -19.49 11.66
N GLN A 84 -15.26 -18.46 12.33
CA GLN A 84 -14.99 -18.46 13.77
C GLN A 84 -16.25 -18.23 14.61
N HIS A 85 -17.24 -17.53 14.05
CA HIS A 85 -18.52 -17.25 14.72
C HIS A 85 -19.72 -17.84 13.95
N PRO A 86 -19.82 -19.17 13.86
CA PRO A 86 -20.87 -19.85 13.10
C PRO A 86 -22.30 -19.62 13.65
N GLU A 87 -22.44 -19.21 14.89
CA GLU A 87 -23.72 -18.94 15.55
C GLU A 87 -24.30 -17.57 15.23
N LEU A 88 -23.50 -16.64 14.67
CA LEU A 88 -23.95 -15.29 14.35
C LEU A 88 -24.89 -15.30 13.15
N LYS A 89 -26.15 -14.94 13.41
CA LYS A 89 -27.19 -14.72 12.39
C LYS A 89 -27.56 -13.25 12.24
N ASP A 90 -27.08 -12.39 13.14
CA ASP A 90 -27.34 -10.95 13.12
C ASP A 90 -26.35 -10.26 12.15
N PRO A 91 -26.85 -9.65 11.06
CA PRO A 91 -26.01 -8.99 10.06
C PRO A 91 -25.28 -7.77 10.61
N HIS A 92 -25.89 -7.07 11.59
CA HIS A 92 -25.28 -5.90 12.21
C HIS A 92 -24.04 -6.30 13.00
N ARG A 93 -24.16 -7.33 13.84
CA ARG A 93 -23.01 -7.86 14.60
C ARG A 93 -21.93 -8.44 13.70
N LEU A 94 -22.30 -9.10 12.61
CA LEU A 94 -21.31 -9.57 11.62
C LEU A 94 -20.56 -8.39 11.00
N SER A 95 -21.26 -7.31 10.64
CA SER A 95 -20.65 -6.09 10.10
C SER A 95 -19.68 -5.45 11.09
N GLU A 96 -20.01 -5.41 12.39
CA GLU A 96 -19.14 -4.87 13.43
C GLU A 96 -17.84 -5.68 13.59
N LEU A 97 -17.91 -7.01 13.61
CA LEU A 97 -16.72 -7.87 13.71
C LEU A 97 -15.84 -7.80 12.46
N LEU A 98 -16.46 -7.68 11.27
CA LEU A 98 -15.72 -7.48 10.03
C LEU A 98 -15.03 -6.10 10.01
N GLU A 99 -15.70 -5.05 10.51
CA GLU A 99 -15.12 -3.72 10.68
C GLU A 99 -13.91 -3.76 11.62
N GLU A 100 -14.05 -4.43 12.77
CA GLU A 100 -12.96 -4.62 13.72
C GLU A 100 -11.75 -5.29 13.04
N ALA A 101 -11.98 -6.34 12.24
CA ALA A 101 -10.93 -6.99 11.47
C ALA A 101 -10.25 -6.05 10.47
N ILE A 102 -10.98 -5.12 9.84
CA ILE A 102 -10.40 -4.10 8.94
C ILE A 102 -9.49 -3.15 9.75
N LEU A 103 -9.97 -2.66 10.90
CA LEU A 103 -9.22 -1.75 11.77
C LEU A 103 -7.90 -2.36 12.26
N TRP A 104 -7.86 -3.68 12.49
CA TRP A 104 -6.62 -4.39 12.82
C TRP A 104 -5.65 -4.57 11.64
N GLN A 105 -6.15 -4.55 10.41
CA GLN A 105 -5.35 -4.78 9.20
C GLN A 105 -4.84 -3.47 8.57
N ALA A 106 -5.62 -2.39 8.63
CA ALA A 106 -5.26 -1.12 7.99
C ALA A 106 -3.89 -0.58 8.44
N PRO A 107 -3.56 -0.49 9.75
CA PRO A 107 -2.25 0.00 10.20
C PRO A 107 -1.07 -0.88 9.75
N LYS A 108 -1.30 -2.19 9.58
CA LYS A 108 -0.25 -3.13 9.14
C LYS A 108 0.19 -2.86 7.71
N LEU A 109 -0.72 -2.33 6.87
CA LEU A 109 -0.43 -1.94 5.49
C LEU A 109 0.47 -0.68 5.43
N ASP A 110 0.29 0.25 6.37
CA ASP A 110 1.03 1.52 6.43
C ASP A 110 2.36 1.45 7.20
N SER A 111 2.54 0.45 8.07
CA SER A 111 3.64 0.31 9.05
C SER A 111 5.10 0.47 8.58
N ARG A 112 5.40 0.47 7.27
CA ARG A 112 6.77 0.75 6.76
C ARG A 112 6.83 1.94 5.80
N LEU A 113 5.70 2.57 5.48
CA LEU A 113 5.65 3.75 4.62
C LEU A 113 6.18 5.00 5.34
N TRP A 114 6.04 5.08 6.66
CA TRP A 114 6.56 6.19 7.48
C TRP A 114 8.09 6.36 7.34
N MET A 115 8.83 5.27 7.18
CA MET A 115 10.28 5.33 6.97
C MET A 115 10.61 5.96 5.62
N LEU A 116 9.86 5.61 4.57
CA LEU A 116 10.03 6.20 3.25
C LEU A 116 9.67 7.69 3.25
N ASP A 117 8.60 8.08 3.94
CA ASP A 117 8.20 9.47 4.15
C ASP A 117 9.32 10.29 4.83
N THR A 118 9.91 9.71 5.88
CA THR A 118 11.06 10.32 6.57
C THR A 118 12.26 10.47 5.64
N ILE A 119 12.56 9.47 4.80
CA ILE A 119 13.71 9.56 3.88
C ILE A 119 13.46 10.60 2.78
N VAL A 120 12.25 10.69 2.26
CA VAL A 120 11.87 11.69 1.23
C VAL A 120 12.04 13.12 1.75
N THR A 121 11.71 13.35 3.01
CA THR A 121 11.86 14.67 3.65
C THR A 121 13.30 14.94 4.10
N LEU A 122 14.02 13.92 4.57
CA LEU A 122 15.39 14.06 5.09
C LEU A 122 16.44 14.17 3.98
N ALA A 123 16.27 13.50 2.85
CA ALA A 123 17.27 13.48 1.77
C ALA A 123 17.64 14.87 1.21
N PRO A 124 16.70 15.80 0.94
CA PRO A 124 17.03 17.15 0.51
C PRO A 124 17.72 17.97 1.61
N LEU A 125 17.32 17.78 2.87
CA LEU A 125 17.94 18.47 4.01
C LEU A 125 19.39 18.05 4.21
N LEU A 126 19.70 16.77 4.00
CA LEU A 126 21.08 16.27 4.02
C LEU A 126 21.89 16.76 2.82
N GLY A 127 21.27 16.86 1.63
CA GLY A 127 21.90 17.50 0.48
C GLY A 127 22.28 18.95 0.78
N LEU A 128 21.32 19.72 1.34
CA LEU A 128 21.55 21.11 1.76
C LEU A 128 22.68 21.21 2.80
N LEU A 129 22.69 20.33 3.80
CA LEU A 129 23.74 20.24 4.80
C LEU A 129 25.10 19.95 4.15
N GLY A 130 25.15 19.05 3.17
CA GLY A 130 26.33 18.76 2.37
C GLY A 130 26.86 20.00 1.64
N THR A 131 25.98 20.81 1.05
CA THR A 131 26.39 22.10 0.46
C THR A 131 27.04 23.03 1.48
N ILE A 132 26.45 23.15 2.68
CA ILE A 132 26.97 24.03 3.73
C ILE A 132 28.36 23.55 4.17
N ALA A 133 28.52 22.24 4.41
CA ALA A 133 29.80 21.65 4.78
C ALA A 133 30.88 21.86 3.71
N GLY A 134 30.54 21.62 2.43
CA GLY A 134 31.46 21.82 1.31
C GLY A 134 31.88 23.28 1.14
N MET A 135 30.95 24.22 1.30
CA MET A 135 31.27 25.66 1.26
C MET A 135 32.18 26.08 2.42
N VAL A 136 31.93 25.61 3.65
CA VAL A 136 32.81 25.91 4.80
C VAL A 136 34.25 25.45 4.53
N LYS A 137 34.42 24.27 3.94
CA LYS A 137 35.75 23.75 3.56
C LYS A 137 36.39 24.55 2.44
N ALA A 138 35.64 24.89 1.41
CA ALA A 138 36.13 25.73 0.31
C ALA A 138 36.66 27.09 0.82
N PHE A 139 35.96 27.71 1.77
CA PHE A 139 36.37 28.98 2.38
C PHE A 139 37.52 28.85 3.38
N ALA A 140 37.78 27.68 3.95
CA ALA A 140 38.91 27.48 4.87
C ALA A 140 40.28 27.58 4.16
N VAL A 141 40.34 27.27 2.85
CA VAL A 141 41.59 27.31 2.05
C VAL A 141 41.92 28.72 1.54
N LEU A 142 41.02 29.70 1.71
CA LEU A 142 41.23 31.08 1.24
C LEU A 142 42.39 31.79 1.96
N GLY A 143 42.86 31.26 3.08
CA GLY A 143 44.00 31.80 3.84
C GLY A 143 45.38 31.30 3.36
N ASP A 144 45.44 30.27 2.51
CA ASP A 144 46.71 29.63 2.11
C ASP A 144 47.13 30.09 0.70
N ALA A 145 48.19 30.91 0.64
CA ALA A 145 48.60 31.60 -0.57
C ALA A 145 49.30 30.63 -1.54
N GLY A 146 48.57 30.17 -2.57
CA GLY A 146 49.20 29.46 -3.69
C GLY A 146 48.28 28.84 -4.73
N ASN A 147 47.02 28.49 -4.39
CA ASN A 147 46.08 27.94 -5.38
C ASN A 147 44.60 28.02 -4.96
N ALA A 148 44.25 29.02 -4.14
CA ALA A 148 42.94 29.13 -3.49
C ALA A 148 41.77 29.11 -4.50
N ALA A 149 41.89 29.79 -5.65
CA ALA A 149 40.81 29.86 -6.64
C ALA A 149 40.39 28.49 -7.21
N THR A 150 41.35 27.61 -7.51
CA THR A 150 41.06 26.26 -8.04
C THR A 150 40.47 25.35 -6.96
N GLN A 151 40.93 25.48 -5.71
CA GLN A 151 40.43 24.66 -4.60
C GLN A 151 39.00 25.07 -4.21
N ILE A 152 38.68 26.37 -4.20
CA ILE A 152 37.33 26.87 -3.92
C ILE A 152 36.34 26.41 -4.99
N THR A 153 36.70 26.55 -6.27
CA THR A 153 35.81 26.14 -7.37
C THR A 153 35.55 24.63 -7.36
N GLY A 154 36.55 23.82 -7.00
CA GLY A 154 36.37 22.39 -6.72
C GLY A 154 35.39 22.11 -5.58
N GLY A 155 35.61 22.70 -4.41
CA GLY A 155 34.75 22.48 -3.23
C GLY A 155 33.31 22.94 -3.41
N VAL A 156 33.07 24.03 -4.15
CA VAL A 156 31.71 24.47 -4.53
C VAL A 156 31.06 23.48 -5.51
N GLY A 157 31.83 22.93 -6.46
CA GLY A 157 31.32 21.90 -7.37
C GLY A 157 30.88 20.62 -6.64
N GLU A 158 31.69 20.14 -5.71
CA GLU A 158 31.37 18.97 -4.89
C GLU A 158 30.13 19.19 -4.01
N ALA A 159 30.04 20.37 -3.40
CA ALA A 159 28.89 20.82 -2.62
C ALA A 159 27.59 20.74 -3.44
N LEU A 160 27.58 21.25 -4.67
CA LEU A 160 26.41 21.24 -5.56
C LEU A 160 26.00 19.81 -5.97
N ILE A 161 26.96 18.91 -6.15
CA ILE A 161 26.67 17.50 -6.48
C ILE A 161 25.94 16.83 -5.32
N ALA A 162 26.34 17.07 -4.06
CA ALA A 162 25.66 16.51 -2.89
C ALA A 162 24.17 16.90 -2.86
N THR A 163 23.86 18.18 -3.13
CA THR A 163 22.48 18.68 -3.19
C THR A 163 21.70 18.06 -4.35
N ALA A 164 22.30 17.97 -5.53
CA ALA A 164 21.67 17.34 -6.68
C ALA A 164 21.32 15.87 -6.39
N CYS A 165 22.21 15.12 -5.73
CA CYS A 165 21.95 13.76 -5.30
C CYS A 165 20.80 13.68 -4.28
N GLY A 166 20.78 14.55 -3.26
CA GLY A 166 19.74 14.56 -2.24
C GLY A 166 18.35 14.84 -2.81
N LEU A 167 18.29 15.79 -3.75
CA LEU A 167 17.06 16.10 -4.47
C LEU A 167 16.60 14.94 -5.35
N LEU A 168 17.51 14.29 -6.08
CA LEU A 168 17.19 13.14 -6.93
C LEU A 168 16.58 11.99 -6.11
N ILE A 169 17.18 11.66 -4.98
CA ILE A 169 16.70 10.61 -4.06
C ILE A 169 15.29 10.96 -3.57
N ALA A 170 15.06 12.21 -3.17
CA ALA A 170 13.76 12.67 -2.69
C ALA A 170 12.67 12.62 -3.76
N ILE A 171 12.97 13.05 -4.99
CA ILE A 171 12.02 13.02 -6.11
C ILE A 171 11.56 11.59 -6.40
N VAL A 172 12.52 10.67 -6.56
CA VAL A 172 12.21 9.26 -6.83
C VAL A 172 11.44 8.65 -5.65
N GLY A 173 11.91 8.90 -4.42
CA GLY A 173 11.25 8.43 -3.21
C GLY A 173 9.81 8.92 -3.08
N LEU A 174 9.55 10.19 -3.40
CA LEU A 174 8.21 10.80 -3.31
C LEU A 174 7.23 10.16 -4.29
N VAL A 175 7.65 9.93 -5.54
CA VAL A 175 6.81 9.27 -6.56
C VAL A 175 6.47 7.84 -6.12
N CYS A 176 7.46 7.09 -5.61
CA CYS A 176 7.25 5.75 -5.08
C CYS A 176 6.33 5.76 -3.85
N PHE A 177 6.56 6.66 -2.90
CA PHE A 177 5.75 6.81 -1.68
C PHE A 177 4.29 7.05 -2.01
N ASN A 178 4.00 8.02 -2.89
CA ASN A 178 2.63 8.32 -3.31
C ASN A 178 1.95 7.13 -4.00
N SER A 179 2.69 6.40 -4.84
CA SER A 179 2.17 5.20 -5.51
C SER A 179 1.83 4.08 -4.52
N LEU A 180 2.71 3.84 -3.55
CA LEU A 180 2.51 2.83 -2.51
C LEU A 180 1.34 3.20 -1.58
N ASN A 181 1.23 4.47 -1.18
CA ASN A 181 0.13 4.97 -0.36
C ASN A 181 -1.23 4.81 -1.08
N ASN A 182 -1.28 5.10 -2.37
CA ASN A 182 -2.47 4.84 -3.19
C ASN A 182 -2.84 3.34 -3.22
N TRP A 183 -1.86 2.45 -3.28
CA TRP A 183 -2.11 1.01 -3.20
C TRP A 183 -2.61 0.57 -1.83
N THR A 184 -2.11 1.13 -0.72
CA THR A 184 -2.66 0.86 0.61
C THR A 184 -4.12 1.24 0.69
N ARG A 185 -4.47 2.47 0.27
CA ARG A 185 -5.87 2.95 0.23
C ARG A 185 -6.74 2.03 -0.62
N LEU A 186 -6.25 1.60 -1.77
CA LEU A 186 -6.97 0.68 -2.64
C LEU A 186 -7.21 -0.70 -1.99
N ILE A 187 -6.26 -1.20 -1.19
CA ILE A 187 -6.45 -2.45 -0.42
C ILE A 187 -7.53 -2.24 0.65
N VAL A 188 -7.49 -1.14 1.40
CA VAL A 188 -8.52 -0.82 2.41
C VAL A 188 -9.91 -0.76 1.76
N HIS A 189 -10.05 -0.07 0.63
CA HIS A 189 -11.31 -0.06 -0.12
C HIS A 189 -11.77 -1.46 -0.58
N GLN A 190 -10.84 -2.36 -0.92
CA GLN A 190 -11.20 -3.75 -1.24
C GLN A 190 -11.71 -4.51 -0.02
N LEU A 191 -11.14 -4.28 1.15
CA LEU A 191 -11.61 -4.87 2.41
C LEU A 191 -13.01 -4.37 2.76
N GLU A 192 -13.28 -3.07 2.62
CA GLU A 192 -14.61 -2.49 2.80
C GLU A 192 -15.65 -3.09 1.85
N THR A 193 -15.28 -3.21 0.57
CA THR A 193 -16.15 -3.82 -0.45
C THR A 193 -16.42 -5.29 -0.14
N LEU A 194 -15.40 -6.00 0.35
CA LEU A 194 -15.53 -7.40 0.76
C LEU A 194 -16.46 -7.52 1.97
N LYS A 195 -16.33 -6.66 2.99
CA LYS A 195 -17.24 -6.60 4.15
C LYS A 195 -18.70 -6.48 3.70
N ILE A 196 -19.01 -5.49 2.86
CA ILE A 196 -20.37 -5.27 2.34
C ILE A 196 -20.86 -6.51 1.58
N SER A 197 -20.01 -7.07 0.73
CA SER A 197 -20.36 -8.28 -0.04
C SER A 197 -20.63 -9.49 0.86
N MET A 198 -19.88 -9.64 1.95
CA MET A 198 -20.06 -10.72 2.91
C MET A 198 -21.35 -10.57 3.70
N VAL A 199 -21.64 -9.39 4.25
CA VAL A 199 -22.89 -9.14 4.98
C VAL A 199 -24.09 -9.44 4.08
N ASN A 200 -24.12 -8.88 2.87
CA ASN A 200 -25.24 -9.07 1.95
C ASN A 200 -25.44 -10.54 1.52
N ARG A 201 -24.38 -11.33 1.39
CA ARG A 201 -24.44 -12.70 0.81
C ARG A 201 -24.49 -13.81 1.86
N LEU A 202 -24.06 -13.54 3.08
CA LEU A 202 -24.29 -14.44 4.23
C LEU A 202 -25.68 -14.25 4.82
N ASP A 203 -26.23 -13.04 4.78
CA ASP A 203 -27.56 -12.74 5.30
C ASP A 203 -28.68 -12.85 4.27
N ALA A 204 -28.35 -12.88 2.96
CA ALA A 204 -29.37 -12.95 1.91
C ALA A 204 -30.41 -14.01 2.27
N PRO A 205 -31.67 -13.62 2.58
CA PRO A 205 -32.71 -14.57 2.90
C PRO A 205 -32.75 -15.55 1.76
N ARG A 206 -32.95 -16.84 2.06
CA ARG A 206 -33.16 -17.87 1.03
C ARG A 206 -34.28 -17.35 0.14
N VAL A 207 -33.95 -16.70 -0.97
CA VAL A 207 -34.93 -16.34 -1.98
C VAL A 207 -35.26 -17.69 -2.55
N ALA A 208 -36.35 -18.25 -2.02
CA ALA A 208 -36.92 -19.49 -2.49
C ALA A 208 -37.19 -19.30 -3.98
N LEU A 209 -36.25 -19.74 -4.80
CA LEU A 209 -36.44 -20.00 -6.23
C LEU A 209 -37.27 -21.28 -6.41
N GLY A 210 -38.29 -21.45 -5.59
CA GLY A 210 -39.22 -22.54 -5.59
C GLY A 210 -40.54 -22.02 -5.06
N GLU A 211 -41.58 -22.15 -5.88
CA GLU A 211 -42.99 -21.99 -5.50
C GLU A 211 -43.59 -20.57 -5.65
N LYS A 212 -43.81 -20.16 -6.91
CA LYS A 212 -45.13 -19.67 -7.39
C LYS A 212 -45.13 -19.41 -8.91
N ARG A 213 -45.26 -20.48 -9.68
CA ARG A 213 -45.88 -20.47 -11.02
C ARG A 213 -46.85 -21.65 -11.15
N SER A 214 -47.84 -21.69 -10.28
CA SER A 214 -49.00 -22.57 -10.44
C SER A 214 -50.17 -22.01 -9.64
N HIS A 215 -50.76 -20.93 -10.13
CA HIS A 215 -52.19 -20.61 -9.97
C HIS A 215 -52.51 -19.51 -10.98
N GLY A 216 -52.78 -19.91 -12.21
CA GLY A 216 -53.58 -19.07 -13.10
C GLY A 216 -55.00 -19.01 -12.51
N PRO A 217 -55.65 -17.83 -12.47
CA PRO A 217 -57.00 -17.75 -11.96
C PRO A 217 -57.95 -18.54 -12.87
N ALA A 218 -58.76 -19.39 -12.24
CA ALA A 218 -59.77 -20.22 -12.88
C ALA A 218 -60.76 -19.37 -13.67
N ILE A 219 -60.98 -19.76 -14.92
CA ILE A 219 -61.98 -19.19 -15.81
C ILE A 219 -63.34 -19.65 -15.27
N HIS A 220 -64.18 -18.72 -14.83
CA HIS A 220 -65.58 -19.01 -14.46
C HIS A 220 -66.35 -19.52 -15.69
N PRO A 221 -67.25 -20.52 -15.54
CA PRO A 221 -68.06 -20.99 -16.65
C PRO A 221 -69.17 -19.98 -16.95
N VAL A 222 -69.24 -19.53 -18.20
CA VAL A 222 -70.37 -18.76 -18.73
C VAL A 222 -71.57 -19.71 -18.80
N ALA A 223 -72.59 -19.43 -18.01
CA ALA A 223 -73.86 -20.14 -18.05
C ALA A 223 -74.51 -19.95 -19.43
N ASN A 224 -74.65 -21.05 -20.17
CA ASN A 224 -75.48 -21.16 -21.35
C ASN A 224 -76.86 -21.64 -20.93
N THR A 225 -77.85 -20.74 -20.95
CA THR A 225 -79.26 -21.11 -21.04
C THR A 225 -79.94 -20.14 -22.00
N GLY A 226 -80.01 -20.55 -23.27
CA GLY A 226 -80.95 -19.98 -24.21
C GLY A 226 -82.26 -20.76 -24.17
N THR A 227 -83.37 -20.04 -24.04
CA THR A 227 -84.68 -20.23 -24.70
C THR A 227 -85.41 -18.91 -24.67
#